data_AF-A0A7W1S358-F1
#
_entry.id   AF-A0A7W1S358-F1
#
_cell.length_a   1.000
_cell.length_b   1.000
_cell.length_c   1.000
_cell.angle_alpha   90.00
_cell.angle_beta   90.00
_cell.angle_gamma   90.00
#
_symmetry.space_group_name_H-M   'P 1'
#
loop_
_entity.id
_entity.type
_entity.pdbx_description
1 polymer ?
#
loop_
_entity_poly.entity_id
_entity_poly.type
_entity_poly.pdbx_seq_one_letter_code
_entity_poly.pdbx_strand_id
1 'polypeptide(L)'
;MMGELGDTILEREFQAVDADGNQSIIKLRVGLPYLSDDTTEIEWWRCDYQITGIGSEKVRCAHGIDALDALLMCIRLADVFMRNYQKTKTITWLGEEDLGLIPPPAEELTEEERKTMWQDEENPFKQVFDEFFRNFRANRKPPQKPDQTE
;
A
#
# COMPACT_ATOMS: atom_id res chain seq x y z
N MET A 1 -9.54 24.03 -2.50
CA MET A 1 -9.56 23.65 -3.92
C MET A 1 -9.87 22.17 -4.01
N MET A 2 -10.73 21.76 -4.93
CA MET A 2 -11.01 20.35 -5.22
C MET A 2 -9.82 19.86 -6.06
N GLY A 3 -8.91 19.10 -5.46
CA GLY A 3 -7.65 18.71 -6.11
C GLY A 3 -7.91 17.77 -7.29
N GLU A 4 -7.14 17.91 -8.37
CA GLU A 4 -7.02 16.88 -9.40
C GLU A 4 -6.01 15.83 -8.93
N LEU A 5 -6.18 14.57 -9.34
CA LEU A 5 -5.37 13.44 -8.84
C LEU A 5 -3.91 13.45 -9.36
N GLY A 6 -3.54 14.41 -10.22
CA GLY A 6 -2.25 14.41 -10.90
C GLY A 6 -2.02 13.15 -11.73
N ASP A 7 -0.76 12.85 -12.03
CA ASP A 7 -0.37 11.62 -12.75
C ASP A 7 -0.64 10.39 -11.88
N THR A 8 -1.52 9.50 -12.34
CA THR A 8 -1.84 8.26 -11.63
C THR A 8 -0.76 7.20 -11.88
N ILE A 9 -0.17 6.67 -10.81
CA ILE A 9 0.89 5.66 -10.87
C ILE A 9 0.40 4.25 -10.49
N LEU A 10 -0.71 4.15 -9.76
CA LEU A 10 -1.31 2.88 -9.35
C LEU A 10 -2.82 2.94 -9.46
N GLU A 11 -3.43 1.81 -9.82
CA GLU A 11 -4.87 1.62 -9.87
C GLU A 11 -5.24 0.23 -9.35
N ARG A 12 -6.36 0.13 -8.64
CA ARG A 12 -6.98 -1.14 -8.26
C ARG A 12 -8.50 -1.04 -8.38
N GLU A 13 -9.09 -2.09 -8.94
CA GLU A 13 -10.54 -2.27 -9.02
C GLU A 13 -11.02 -3.31 -8.02
N PHE A 14 -12.18 -3.05 -7.43
CA PHE A 14 -12.86 -3.90 -6.47
C PHE A 14 -14.28 -4.15 -6.94
N GLN A 15 -14.78 -5.36 -6.73
CA GLN A 15 -16.18 -5.69 -6.95
C GLN A 15 -16.99 -5.31 -5.70
N ALA A 16 -18.14 -4.69 -5.88
CA ALA A 16 -19.03 -4.33 -4.78
C ALA A 16 -20.46 -4.77 -5.05
N VAL A 17 -21.13 -5.26 -4.01
CA VAL A 17 -22.54 -5.66 -4.03
C VAL A 17 -23.27 -4.92 -2.91
N ASP A 18 -24.35 -4.23 -3.25
CA ASP A 18 -25.21 -3.55 -2.27
C ASP A 18 -26.27 -4.48 -1.66
N ALA A 19 -27.07 -3.96 -0.73
CA ALA A 19 -28.10 -4.72 -0.02
C ALA A 19 -29.22 -5.25 -0.94
N ASP A 20 -29.43 -4.61 -2.09
CA ASP A 20 -30.43 -5.01 -3.10
C ASP A 20 -29.85 -6.01 -4.11
N GLY A 21 -28.57 -6.37 -3.97
CA GLY A 21 -27.86 -7.29 -4.86
C GLY A 21 -27.29 -6.64 -6.12
N ASN A 22 -27.32 -5.30 -6.22
CA ASN A 22 -26.76 -4.61 -7.39
C ASN A 22 -25.24 -4.65 -7.34
N GLN A 23 -24.65 -5.02 -8.48
CA GLN A 23 -23.20 -5.05 -8.65
C GLN A 23 -22.68 -3.69 -9.12
N SER A 24 -21.53 -3.29 -8.60
CA SER A 24 -20.82 -2.08 -8.97
C SER A 24 -19.31 -2.27 -8.86
N ILE A 25 -18.55 -1.37 -9.49
CA ILE A 25 -17.09 -1.35 -9.40
C ILE A 25 -16.67 -0.15 -8.56
N ILE A 26 -15.80 -0.41 -7.58
CA ILE A 26 -15.08 0.61 -6.84
C ILE A 26 -13.66 0.66 -7.37
N LYS A 27 -13.12 1.86 -7.58
CA LYS A 27 -11.77 2.04 -8.13
C LYS A 27 -10.96 2.94 -7.21
N LEU A 28 -9.82 2.44 -6.76
CA LEU A 28 -8.77 3.20 -6.08
C LEU A 28 -7.73 3.62 -7.12
N ARG A 29 -7.45 4.92 -7.21
CA ARG A 29 -6.35 5.47 -8.00
C ARG A 29 -5.43 6.26 -7.08
N VAL A 30 -4.13 6.11 -7.26
CA VAL A 30 -3.09 6.78 -6.47
C VAL A 30 -2.18 7.57 -7.40
N GLY A 31 -1.99 8.84 -7.09
CA GLY A 31 -1.13 9.78 -7.81
C GLY A 31 0.34 9.63 -7.46
N LEU A 32 1.21 10.16 -8.32
CA LEU A 32 2.64 10.25 -8.09
C LEU A 32 2.92 11.12 -6.85
N PRO A 33 3.69 10.65 -5.85
CA PRO A 33 4.09 11.49 -4.73
C PRO A 33 4.93 12.69 -5.17
N TYR A 34 4.69 13.85 -4.58
CA TYR A 34 5.40 15.10 -4.88
C TYR A 34 5.70 15.90 -3.62
N LEU A 35 6.72 16.76 -3.67
CA LEU A 35 6.96 17.75 -2.62
C LEU A 35 5.83 18.79 -2.66
N SER A 36 5.12 18.94 -1.55
CA SER A 36 4.01 19.89 -1.48
C SER A 36 4.54 21.30 -1.29
N ASP A 37 4.13 22.22 -2.17
CA ASP A 37 4.41 23.67 -2.05
C ASP A 37 3.54 24.35 -0.96
N ASP A 38 2.96 23.58 -0.03
CA ASP A 38 2.03 24.12 0.96
C ASP A 38 2.81 24.97 1.97
N THR A 39 2.26 26.14 2.33
CA THR A 39 3.00 27.27 2.91
C THR A 39 3.46 27.09 4.36
N THR A 40 3.54 25.85 4.85
CA THR A 40 4.10 25.55 6.18
C THR A 40 5.63 25.59 6.12
N GLU A 41 6.29 26.03 7.19
CA GLU A 41 7.77 26.09 7.29
C GLU A 41 8.49 24.73 7.13
N ILE A 42 7.73 23.64 6.96
CA ILE A 42 8.23 22.29 6.77
C ILE A 42 7.72 21.79 5.42
N GLU A 43 8.65 21.43 4.54
CA GLU A 43 8.35 20.73 3.29
C GLU A 43 7.91 19.30 3.63
N TRP A 44 6.69 18.93 3.24
CA TRP A 44 6.18 17.57 3.37
C TRP A 44 6.00 16.97 1.98
N TRP A 45 6.30 15.68 1.87
CA TRP A 45 5.87 14.91 0.71
C TRP A 45 4.39 14.64 0.81
N ARG A 46 3.70 14.74 -0.32
CA ARG A 46 2.27 14.53 -0.46
C ARG A 46 2.00 13.49 -1.53
N CYS A 47 1.03 12.62 -1.26
CA CYS A 47 0.52 11.65 -2.22
C CYS A 47 -1.00 11.73 -2.25
N ASP A 48 -1.56 12.01 -3.42
CA ASP A 48 -3.01 12.14 -3.63
C ASP A 48 -3.62 10.78 -4.03
N TYR A 49 -4.85 10.51 -3.58
CA TYR A 49 -5.62 9.34 -3.99
C TYR A 49 -7.10 9.65 -4.16
N GLN A 50 -7.76 8.84 -4.98
CA GLN A 50 -9.19 8.93 -5.23
C GLN A 50 -9.82 7.54 -5.17
N ILE A 51 -10.97 7.46 -4.51
CA ILE A 51 -11.83 6.28 -4.52
C ILE A 51 -13.15 6.67 -5.20
N THR A 52 -13.47 6.04 -6.32
CA THR A 52 -14.71 6.25 -7.09
C THR A 52 -15.66 5.05 -6.96
N GLY A 53 -16.95 5.24 -7.22
CA GLY A 53 -17.98 4.20 -6.98
C GLY A 53 -18.53 4.17 -5.54
N ILE A 54 -18.22 5.20 -4.75
CA ILE A 54 -18.56 5.32 -3.32
C ILE A 54 -19.28 6.64 -2.96
N GLY A 55 -19.72 7.40 -3.96
CA GLY A 55 -20.49 8.63 -3.77
C GLY A 55 -19.67 9.92 -3.82
N SER A 56 -18.87 10.25 -2.80
CA SER A 56 -18.24 11.59 -2.72
C SER A 56 -17.14 11.84 -3.76
N GLU A 57 -16.49 10.78 -4.24
CA GLU A 57 -15.45 10.75 -5.28
C GLU A 57 -14.36 11.84 -5.16
N LYS A 58 -14.15 12.38 -3.96
CA LYS A 58 -13.17 13.45 -3.73
C LYS A 58 -11.76 12.89 -3.80
N VAL A 59 -10.86 13.68 -4.37
CA VAL A 59 -9.42 13.49 -4.20
C VAL A 59 -9.05 13.83 -2.75
N ARG A 60 -8.32 12.91 -2.12
CA ARG A 60 -7.79 13.00 -0.76
C ARG A 60 -6.27 12.97 -0.85
N CYS A 61 -5.60 13.36 0.23
CA CYS A 61 -4.15 13.34 0.30
C CYS A 61 -3.66 12.64 1.57
N ALA A 62 -2.44 12.11 1.48
CA ALA A 62 -1.62 11.69 2.61
C ALA A 62 -0.30 12.47 2.59
N HIS A 63 0.28 12.70 3.76
CA HIS A 63 1.58 13.34 3.92
C HIS A 63 2.58 12.35 4.49
N GLY A 64 3.84 12.51 4.13
CA GLY A 64 4.96 11.72 4.65
C GLY A 64 6.24 12.55 4.68
N ILE A 65 7.24 12.04 5.40
CA ILE A 65 8.56 12.68 5.49
C ILE A 65 9.36 12.56 4.18
N ASP A 66 9.05 11.54 3.39
CA ASP A 66 9.59 11.30 2.05
C ASP A 66 8.50 10.75 1.10
N ALA A 67 8.85 10.58 -0.19
CA ALA A 67 7.94 10.08 -1.22
C ALA A 67 7.37 8.69 -0.91
N LEU A 68 8.19 7.81 -0.33
CA LEU A 68 7.81 6.44 -0.01
C LEU A 68 6.84 6.43 1.17
N ASP A 69 7.13 7.19 2.22
CA ASP A 69 6.26 7.33 3.39
C ASP A 69 4.90 7.92 3.00
N ALA A 70 4.88 8.96 2.17
CA ALA A 70 3.64 9.55 1.66
C ALA A 70 2.78 8.52 0.89
N LEU A 71 3.42 7.70 0.05
CA LEU A 71 2.74 6.63 -0.69
C LEU A 71 2.19 5.54 0.25
N LEU A 72 2.99 5.09 1.22
CA LEU A 72 2.56 4.07 2.19
C LEU A 72 1.40 4.57 3.05
N MET A 73 1.44 5.83 3.50
CA MET A 73 0.34 6.47 4.22
C MET A 73 -0.91 6.59 3.35
N CYS A 74 -0.76 6.93 2.08
CA CYS A 74 -1.85 6.97 1.12
C CYS A 74 -2.56 5.61 1.01
N ILE A 75 -1.81 4.52 0.80
CA ILE A 75 -2.36 3.16 0.73
C ILE A 75 -3.07 2.79 2.03
N ARG A 76 -2.48 3.13 3.19
CA ARG A 76 -3.04 2.84 4.50
C ARG A 76 -4.35 3.59 4.76
N LEU A 77 -4.43 4.86 4.39
CA LEU A 77 -5.66 5.64 4.54
C LEU A 77 -6.76 5.14 3.60
N ALA A 78 -6.41 4.75 2.37
CA ALA A 78 -7.34 4.12 1.45
C ALA A 78 -7.90 2.81 2.01
N ASP A 79 -7.05 1.96 2.60
CA ASP A 79 -7.47 0.71 3.26
C ASP A 79 -8.46 0.96 4.41
N VAL A 80 -8.14 1.89 5.32
CA VAL A 80 -9.05 2.28 6.42
C VAL A 80 -10.40 2.75 5.89
N PHE A 81 -10.39 3.58 4.85
CA PHE A 81 -11.61 4.07 4.24
C PHE A 81 -12.44 2.93 3.63
N MET A 82 -11.80 2.07 2.84
CA MET A 82 -12.45 0.94 2.16
C MET A 82 -13.02 -0.07 3.16
N ARG A 83 -12.28 -0.42 4.21
CA ARG A 83 -12.76 -1.30 5.30
C ARG A 83 -13.92 -0.70 6.07
N ASN A 84 -13.94 0.62 6.27
CA ASN A 84 -15.10 1.26 6.86
C ASN A 84 -16.32 1.19 5.93
N TYR A 85 -16.12 1.33 4.62
CA TYR A 85 -17.18 1.22 3.63
C TYR A 85 -17.70 -0.24 3.47
N GLN A 86 -16.83 -1.25 3.63
CA GLN A 86 -17.19 -2.68 3.70
C GLN A 86 -18.22 -3.01 4.79
N LYS A 87 -18.35 -2.17 5.83
CA LYS A 87 -19.39 -2.35 6.86
C LYS A 87 -20.82 -2.12 6.34
N THR A 88 -20.95 -1.51 5.16
CA THR A 88 -22.24 -1.13 4.57
C THR A 88 -22.55 -1.87 3.27
N LYS A 89 -21.55 -2.49 2.65
CA LYS A 89 -21.65 -3.21 1.37
C LYS A 89 -20.65 -4.36 1.34
N THR A 90 -20.96 -5.43 0.63
CA THR A 90 -19.95 -6.46 0.34
C THR A 90 -18.98 -5.90 -0.70
N ILE A 91 -17.69 -5.90 -0.39
CA ILE A 91 -16.64 -5.45 -1.32
C ILE A 91 -15.56 -6.52 -1.32
N THR A 92 -15.18 -6.96 -2.52
CA THR A 92 -14.18 -8.00 -2.70
C THR A 92 -13.10 -7.56 -3.69
N TRP A 93 -11.93 -8.16 -3.54
CA TRP A 93 -10.83 -8.07 -4.50
C TRP A 93 -10.46 -9.50 -4.92
N LEU A 94 -10.53 -9.76 -6.24
CA LEU A 94 -10.32 -11.11 -6.78
C LEU A 94 -11.24 -12.19 -6.15
N GLY A 95 -12.43 -11.79 -5.71
CA GLY A 95 -13.40 -12.67 -5.05
C GLY A 95 -13.23 -12.80 -3.54
N GLU A 96 -12.17 -12.24 -2.95
CA GLU A 96 -11.87 -12.32 -1.52
C GLU A 96 -12.33 -11.07 -0.77
N GLU A 97 -12.71 -11.21 0.51
CA GLU A 97 -13.06 -10.06 1.38
C GLU A 97 -11.83 -9.24 1.79
N ASP A 98 -10.65 -9.84 1.76
CA ASP A 98 -9.39 -9.11 1.91
C ASP A 98 -9.12 -8.27 0.67
N LEU A 99 -8.96 -6.96 0.87
CA LEU A 99 -8.73 -5.99 -0.19
C LEU A 99 -7.26 -5.95 -0.65
N GLY A 100 -6.37 -6.66 0.05
CA GLY A 100 -4.95 -6.80 -0.30
C GLY A 100 -4.18 -5.48 -0.35
N LEU A 101 -4.68 -4.45 0.34
CA LEU A 101 -4.07 -3.11 0.37
C LEU A 101 -2.97 -3.02 1.44
N ILE A 102 -3.22 -3.64 2.60
CA ILE A 102 -2.29 -3.72 3.71
C ILE A 102 -2.20 -5.19 4.11
N PRO A 103 -0.99 -5.78 4.17
CA PRO A 103 -0.85 -7.13 4.67
C PRO A 103 -1.34 -7.19 6.12
N PRO A 104 -2.01 -8.27 6.54
CA PRO A 104 -2.42 -8.43 7.93
C PRO A 104 -1.19 -8.37 8.85
N PRO A 105 -1.37 -7.86 10.09
CA PRO A 105 -0.33 -7.96 11.11
C PRO A 105 0.11 -9.42 11.26
N ALA A 106 1.41 -9.63 11.49
CA ALA A 106 1.94 -10.98 11.61
C ALA A 106 1.23 -11.76 12.73
N GLU A 107 0.78 -11.08 13.78
CA GLU A 107 0.06 -11.62 14.94
C GLU A 107 -1.33 -12.16 14.59
N GLU A 108 -1.96 -11.67 13.53
CA GLU A 108 -3.29 -12.09 13.07
C GLU A 108 -3.24 -13.29 12.11
N LEU A 109 -2.05 -13.61 11.59
CA LEU A 109 -1.84 -14.79 10.76
C LEU A 109 -1.76 -16.06 11.60
N THR A 110 -2.51 -17.07 11.20
CA THR A 110 -2.34 -18.44 11.70
C THR A 110 -0.96 -18.99 11.34
N GLU A 111 -0.50 -20.02 12.06
CA GLU A 111 0.78 -20.66 11.78
C GLU A 111 0.84 -21.25 10.35
N GLU A 112 -0.31 -21.67 9.80
CA GLU A 112 -0.43 -22.14 8.42
C GLU A 112 -0.31 -20.99 7.41
N GLU A 113 -1.02 -19.87 7.63
CA GLU A 113 -0.91 -18.68 6.77
C GLU A 113 0.48 -18.04 6.82
N ARG A 114 1.13 -18.01 7.99
CA ARG A 114 2.52 -17.56 8.12
C ARG A 114 3.48 -18.43 7.32
N LYS A 115 3.27 -19.74 7.32
CA LYS A 115 4.08 -20.68 6.53
C LYS A 115 3.84 -20.47 5.05
N THR A 116 2.59 -20.42 4.59
CA THR A 116 2.28 -20.26 3.16
C THR A 116 2.65 -18.88 2.60
N MET A 117 2.54 -17.80 3.38
CA MET A 117 2.88 -16.43 2.95
C MET A 117 4.35 -16.27 2.51
N TRP A 118 5.25 -17.11 3.02
CA TRP A 118 6.68 -17.05 2.71
C TRP A 118 7.28 -18.35 2.15
N GLN A 119 6.56 -19.48 2.19
CA GLN A 119 7.12 -20.79 1.83
C GLN A 119 6.62 -21.38 0.53
N ASP A 120 5.69 -20.77 -0.19
CA ASP A 120 5.30 -21.28 -1.49
C ASP A 120 6.55 -21.37 -2.39
N GLU A 121 6.97 -22.60 -2.72
CA GLU A 121 8.17 -22.88 -3.51
C GLU A 121 7.98 -22.44 -4.96
N GLU A 122 6.72 -22.22 -5.38
CA GLU A 122 6.35 -21.60 -6.63
C GLU A 122 6.28 -20.07 -6.54
N ASN A 123 6.49 -19.47 -5.36
CA ASN A 123 6.45 -18.02 -5.20
C ASN A 123 7.64 -17.36 -5.91
N PRO A 124 7.41 -16.62 -7.01
CA PRO A 124 8.49 -15.96 -7.75
C PRO A 124 9.22 -14.94 -6.88
N PHE A 125 8.59 -14.38 -5.85
CA PHE A 125 9.26 -13.49 -4.90
C PHE A 125 10.26 -14.23 -4.02
N LYS A 126 10.04 -15.50 -3.66
CA LYS A 126 11.02 -16.27 -2.87
C LYS A 126 12.30 -16.50 -3.68
N GLN A 127 12.18 -16.84 -4.96
CA GLN A 127 13.33 -17.00 -5.86
C GLN A 127 14.09 -15.68 -6.02
N VAL A 128 13.39 -14.57 -6.29
CA VAL A 128 14.00 -13.23 -6.42
C VAL A 128 14.63 -12.78 -5.10
N PHE A 129 13.98 -13.01 -3.97
CA PHE A 129 14.48 -12.65 -2.65
C PHE A 129 15.72 -13.47 -2.28
N ASP A 130 15.69 -14.78 -2.47
CA ASP A 130 16.81 -15.67 -2.22
C ASP A 130 17.99 -15.36 -3.15
N GLU A 131 17.73 -15.05 -4.42
CA GLU A 131 18.76 -14.64 -5.37
C GLU A 131 19.37 -13.29 -5.00
N PHE A 132 18.54 -12.30 -4.65
CA PHE A 132 18.99 -11.00 -4.17
C PHE A 132 19.89 -11.14 -2.94
N PHE A 133 19.45 -11.84 -1.89
CA PHE A 133 20.24 -11.94 -0.66
C PHE A 133 21.47 -12.83 -0.80
N ARG A 134 21.45 -13.83 -1.68
CA ARG A 134 22.63 -14.63 -2.03
C ARG A 134 23.71 -13.75 -2.67
N ASN A 135 23.32 -12.89 -3.60
CA ASN A 135 24.21 -11.92 -4.25
C ASN A 135 24.61 -10.75 -3.31
N PHE A 136 23.71 -10.32 -2.43
CA PHE A 136 23.94 -9.22 -1.49
C PHE A 136 24.88 -9.63 -0.34
N ARG A 137 24.73 -10.84 0.21
CA ARG A 137 25.62 -11.38 1.25
C ARG A 137 27.02 -11.69 0.70
N ALA A 138 27.12 -12.14 -0.55
CA ALA A 138 28.41 -12.45 -1.16
C ALA A 138 29.33 -11.21 -1.31
N ASN A 139 28.75 -10.01 -1.43
CA ASN A 139 29.48 -8.79 -1.80
C ASN A 139 29.75 -7.82 -0.64
N ARG A 140 29.48 -8.18 0.61
CA ARG A 140 29.81 -7.34 1.77
C ARG A 140 30.81 -8.04 2.69
N LYS A 141 32.06 -7.55 2.69
CA LYS A 141 32.91 -7.69 3.88
C LYS A 141 32.22 -6.89 5.01
N PRO A 142 32.07 -7.44 6.23
CA PRO A 142 31.58 -6.66 7.34
C PRO A 142 32.45 -5.41 7.51
N PRO A 143 31.86 -4.24 7.83
CA PRO A 143 32.65 -3.05 8.10
C PRO A 143 33.66 -3.38 9.20
N GLN A 144 34.95 -3.21 8.92
CA GLN A 144 36.00 -3.38 9.92
C GLN A 144 35.72 -2.37 11.03
N LYS A 145 35.70 -2.83 12.29
CA LYS A 145 35.66 -1.92 13.43
C LYS A 145 36.86 -0.97 13.29
N PRO A 146 36.69 0.35 13.48
CA PRO A 146 37.83 1.24 13.50
C PRO A 146 38.79 0.76 14.58
N ASP A 147 40.08 0.67 14.25
CA ASP A 147 41.13 0.36 15.21
C ASP A 147 40.99 1.33 16.38
N GLN A 148 40.76 0.77 17.57
CA GLN A 148 40.88 1.53 18.79
C GLN A 148 42.36 1.87 18.94
N THR A 149 42.74 3.06 18.47
CA THR A 149 44.04 3.63 18.76
C THR A 149 44.02 4.09 20.22
N GLU A 150 45.04 3.66 20.97
CA GLU A 150 45.23 3.79 22.42
C GLU A 150 44.98 5.18 23.00
#